data_AF-A0A379LSH0-F1
#
_entry.id   AF-A0A379LSH0-F1
#
_cell.length_a   1.000
_cell.length_b   1.000
_cell.length_c   1.000
_cell.angle_alpha   90.00
_cell.angle_beta   90.00
_cell.angle_gamma   90.00
#
_symmetry.space_group_name_H-M   'P 1'
#
loop_
_entity.id
_entity.type
_entity.pdbx_description
1 polymer ?
#
loop_
_entity_poly.entity_id
_entity_poly.type
_entity_poly.pdbx_seq_one_letter_code
_entity_poly.pdbx_strand_id
1 'polypeptide(L)'
;MTVNETGAYCGSLSGGCIEEDFLAQLAAGAYRASSQRVRYGEGGMRPDVSLPCGGSLEIVIEFLPPDDATLALLTAMQRALSGQQPMVKMIRPGERAQWEVARP
;
A
#
# COMPACT_ATOMS: atom_id res chain seq x y z
N MET A 1 4.08 4.29 -2.01
CA MET A 1 3.25 5.24 -2.77
C MET A 1 1.90 5.38 -2.10
N THR A 2 1.30 6.57 -2.11
CA THR A 2 -0.08 6.84 -1.66
C THR A 2 -0.84 7.56 -2.76
N VAL A 3 -2.15 7.35 -2.87
CA VAL A 3 -3.02 7.97 -3.87
C VAL A 3 -4.31 8.41 -3.18
N ASN A 4 -4.77 9.62 -3.43
CA ASN A 4 -6.06 10.11 -2.90
C ASN A 4 -7.20 9.89 -3.91
N GLU A 5 -8.42 10.24 -3.53
CA GLU A 5 -9.62 10.08 -4.38
C GLU A 5 -9.58 10.90 -5.68
N THR A 6 -8.81 11.99 -5.72
CA THR A 6 -8.63 12.82 -6.92
C THR A 6 -7.58 12.27 -7.88
N GLY A 7 -6.91 11.17 -7.52
CA GLY A 7 -5.79 10.58 -8.29
C GLY A 7 -4.44 11.25 -8.04
N ALA A 8 -4.37 12.27 -7.17
CA ALA A 8 -3.10 12.84 -6.75
C ALA A 8 -2.33 11.82 -5.89
N TYR A 9 -1.03 11.66 -6.16
CA TYR A 9 -0.21 10.64 -5.54
C TYR A 9 1.12 11.17 -5.01
N CYS A 10 1.71 10.42 -4.09
CA CYS A 10 3.04 10.70 -3.54
C CYS A 10 3.87 9.42 -3.40
N GLY A 11 5.16 9.53 -3.70
CA GLY A 11 6.12 8.42 -3.68
C GLY A 11 6.17 7.65 -5.00
N SER A 12 7.02 6.63 -5.03
CA SER A 12 7.29 5.76 -6.18
C SER A 12 7.24 4.29 -5.75
N LEU A 13 7.06 3.38 -6.70
CA LEU A 13 7.18 1.94 -6.54
C LEU A 13 8.43 1.43 -7.27
N SER A 14 8.57 1.73 -8.56
CA SER A 14 9.63 1.25 -9.45
C SER A 14 10.22 2.34 -10.36
N GLY A 15 9.54 3.48 -10.50
CA GLY A 15 9.92 4.60 -11.36
C GLY A 15 9.47 4.47 -12.82
N GLY A 16 8.36 3.78 -13.12
CA GLY A 16 7.93 3.56 -14.51
C GLY A 16 6.52 2.97 -14.68
N CYS A 17 6.42 1.96 -15.55
CA CYS A 17 5.15 1.37 -16.03
C CYS A 17 4.25 0.79 -14.92
N ILE A 18 4.83 0.39 -13.78
CA ILE A 18 4.05 -0.15 -12.64
C ILE A 18 3.18 0.93 -12.02
N GLU A 19 3.68 2.15 -11.87
CA GLU A 19 2.93 3.27 -11.31
C GLU A 19 1.73 3.67 -12.19
N GLU A 20 1.94 3.73 -13.50
CA GLU A 20 0.89 4.05 -14.46
C GLU A 20 -0.21 3.00 -14.42
N ASP A 21 0.15 1.72 -14.41
CA ASP A 21 -0.82 0.65 -14.27
C ASP A 21 -1.56 0.71 -12.93
N PHE A 22 -0.83 0.88 -11.83
CA PHE A 22 -1.43 0.97 -10.51
C PHE A 22 -2.48 2.10 -10.43
N LEU A 23 -2.19 3.27 -11.00
CA LEU A 23 -3.12 4.39 -11.10
C LEU A 23 -4.32 4.06 -12.01
N ALA A 24 -4.10 3.41 -13.15
CA ALA A 24 -5.17 2.98 -14.05
C ALA A 24 -6.14 1.99 -13.37
N GLN A 25 -5.61 1.03 -12.60
CA GLN A 25 -6.41 0.09 -11.83
C GLN A 25 -7.21 0.79 -10.73
N LEU A 26 -6.61 1.74 -10.01
CA LEU A 26 -7.33 2.54 -9.02
C LEU A 26 -8.48 3.34 -9.63
N ALA A 27 -8.25 3.96 -10.80
CA ALA A 27 -9.27 4.68 -11.56
C ALA A 27 -10.40 3.77 -12.06
N ALA A 28 -10.09 2.51 -12.39
CA ALA A 28 -11.07 1.47 -12.73
C ALA A 28 -11.83 0.92 -11.50
N GLY A 29 -11.57 1.43 -10.29
CA GLY A 29 -12.26 1.01 -9.07
C GLY A 29 -11.65 -0.21 -8.39
N ALA A 30 -10.45 -0.64 -8.80
CA ALA A 30 -9.75 -1.76 -8.17
C ALA A 30 -9.30 -1.45 -6.73
N TYR A 31 -8.82 -2.49 -6.06
CA TYR A 31 -8.13 -2.39 -4.77
C TYR A 31 -8.96 -1.83 -3.61
N ARG A 32 -10.26 -2.17 -3.55
CA ARG A 32 -11.17 -1.74 -2.47
C ARG A 32 -11.21 -2.64 -1.24
N ALA A 33 -10.53 -3.79 -1.24
CA ALA A 33 -10.39 -4.60 -0.04
C ALA A 33 -9.54 -3.88 1.02
N SER A 34 -9.80 -4.13 2.32
CA SER A 34 -9.08 -3.52 3.45
C SER A 34 -7.56 -3.63 3.29
N SER A 35 -7.09 -4.79 2.82
CA SER A 35 -5.74 -4.97 2.32
C SER A 35 -5.69 -6.10 1.28
N GLN A 36 -4.79 -6.01 0.30
CA GLN A 36 -4.54 -7.11 -0.65
C GLN A 36 -3.10 -7.08 -1.17
N ARG A 37 -2.63 -8.24 -1.66
CA ARG A 37 -1.33 -8.39 -2.31
C ARG A 37 -1.49 -8.35 -3.83
N VAL A 38 -0.60 -7.64 -4.50
CA VAL A 38 -0.50 -7.61 -5.95
C VAL A 38 0.93 -7.91 -6.35
N ARG A 39 1.08 -8.75 -7.38
CA ARG A 39 2.39 -9.12 -7.94
C ARG A 39 2.48 -8.66 -9.39
N TYR A 40 3.51 -7.88 -9.66
CA TYR A 40 3.96 -7.41 -10.97
C TYR A 40 5.13 -8.23 -11.49
N GLY A 41 5.24 -8.36 -12.80
CA GLY A 41 6.25 -9.18 -13.46
C GLY A 41 5.92 -10.66 -13.47
N GLU A 42 6.93 -11.48 -13.75
CA GLU A 42 6.78 -12.91 -14.05
C GLU A 42 6.05 -13.68 -12.94
N GLY A 43 5.09 -14.53 -13.33
CA GLY A 43 4.25 -15.31 -12.42
C GLY A 43 3.26 -14.48 -11.58
N GLY A 44 3.17 -13.17 -11.82
CA GLY A 44 2.23 -12.27 -11.16
C GLY A 44 0.85 -12.24 -11.79
N MET A 45 -0.06 -11.50 -11.15
CA MET A 45 -1.39 -11.23 -11.71
C MET A 45 -1.29 -10.33 -12.95
N ARG A 46 -0.20 -9.55 -13.07
CA ARG A 46 0.09 -8.61 -14.16
C ARG A 46 1.45 -8.94 -14.80
N PRO A 47 1.57 -10.07 -15.52
CA PRO A 47 2.83 -10.50 -16.13
C PRO A 47 3.25 -9.62 -17.32
N ASP A 48 2.29 -8.93 -17.93
CA ASP A 48 2.47 -7.94 -19.00
C ASP A 48 3.10 -6.63 -18.52
N VAL A 49 2.95 -6.30 -17.24
CA VAL A 49 3.58 -5.14 -16.61
C VAL A 49 4.83 -5.61 -15.87
N SER A 50 5.96 -5.55 -16.55
CA SER A 50 7.25 -6.08 -16.08
C SER A 50 8.23 -4.99 -15.67
N LEU A 51 9.12 -5.33 -14.75
CA LEU A 51 10.25 -4.48 -14.39
C LEU A 51 11.31 -4.50 -15.50
N PRO A 52 12.02 -3.39 -15.74
CA PRO A 52 13.07 -3.32 -16.75
C PRO A 52 14.25 -4.27 -16.47
N CYS A 53 14.43 -4.69 -15.22
CA CYS A 53 15.45 -5.67 -14.80
C CYS A 53 15.01 -7.15 -14.99
N GLY A 54 13.79 -7.41 -15.46
CA GLY A 54 13.21 -8.76 -15.56
C GLY A 54 12.78 -9.36 -14.21
N GLY A 55 12.84 -8.60 -13.12
CA GLY A 55 12.40 -9.06 -11.80
C GLY A 55 10.88 -9.08 -11.61
N SER A 56 10.44 -9.49 -10.41
CA SER A 56 9.06 -9.34 -9.95
C SER A 56 8.99 -8.38 -8.76
N LEU A 57 7.87 -7.68 -8.63
CA LEU A 57 7.58 -6.82 -7.49
C LEU A 57 6.27 -7.26 -6.85
N GLU A 58 6.31 -7.51 -5.55
CA GLU A 58 5.11 -7.79 -4.77
C GLU A 58 4.84 -6.62 -3.84
N ILE A 59 3.62 -6.09 -3.91
CA ILE A 59 3.17 -4.95 -3.10
C ILE A 59 1.95 -5.34 -2.27
N VAL A 60 1.83 -4.73 -1.10
CA VAL A 60 0.61 -4.74 -0.29
C VAL A 60 -0.07 -3.41 -0.46
N ILE A 61 -1.36 -3.43 -0.79
CA ILE A 61 -2.20 -2.25 -0.97
C ILE A 61 -3.22 -2.26 0.16
N GLU A 62 -3.31 -1.17 0.90
CA GLU A 62 -4.32 -0.94 1.94
C GLU A 62 -5.34 0.09 1.44
N PHE A 63 -6.63 -0.22 1.52
CA PHE A 63 -7.69 0.76 1.28
C PHE A 63 -8.06 1.46 2.58
N LEU A 64 -7.90 2.78 2.60
CA LEU A 64 -8.09 3.63 3.78
C LEU A 64 -9.30 4.55 3.58
N PRO A 65 -10.54 4.10 3.86
CA PRO A 65 -11.71 4.97 3.79
C PRO A 65 -11.67 6.04 4.90
N PRO A 66 -12.38 7.17 4.73
CA PRO A 66 -12.37 8.29 5.68
C PRO A 66 -13.23 7.98 6.92
N ASP A 67 -12.76 7.06 7.76
CA ASP A 67 -13.41 6.66 9.01
C ASP A 67 -12.47 6.78 10.23
N ASP A 68 -13.05 6.64 11.42
CA ASP A 68 -12.32 6.75 12.69
C ASP A 68 -11.20 5.70 12.79
N ALA A 69 -11.39 4.51 12.20
CA ALA A 69 -10.39 3.46 12.17
C ALA A 69 -9.15 3.87 11.36
N THR A 70 -9.35 4.48 10.18
CA THR A 70 -8.27 5.06 9.39
C THR A 70 -7.58 6.21 10.12
N LEU A 71 -8.33 7.10 10.75
CA LEU A 71 -7.76 8.21 11.52
C LEU A 71 -6.88 7.68 12.67
N ALA A 72 -7.35 6.67 13.40
CA ALA A 72 -6.58 6.01 14.47
C ALA A 72 -5.30 5.36 13.92
N LEU A 73 -5.37 4.66 12.79
CA LEU A 73 -4.23 4.03 12.12
C LEU A 73 -3.15 5.06 11.74
N LEU A 74 -3.56 6.17 11.12
CA LEU A 74 -2.64 7.23 10.69
C LEU A 74 -2.05 8.00 11.89
N THR A 75 -2.85 8.22 12.93
CA THR A 75 -2.38 8.82 14.19
C THR A 75 -1.31 7.96 14.83
N ALA A 76 -1.51 6.64 14.95
CA ALA A 76 -0.50 5.73 15.48
C ALA A 76 0.80 5.76 14.65
N MET A 77 0.68 5.77 13.32
CA MET A 77 1.83 5.92 12.42
C MET A 77 2.60 7.23 12.67
N GLN A 78 1.89 8.36 12.83
CA GLN A 78 2.50 9.65 13.12
C GLN A 78 3.24 9.63 14.46
N ARG A 79 2.66 9.04 15.52
CA ARG A 79 3.30 8.90 16.83
C ARG A 79 4.59 8.09 16.74
N ALA A 80 4.56 6.97 16.01
CA ALA A 80 5.74 6.14 15.78
C ALA A 80 6.85 6.89 15.04
N LEU A 81 6.52 7.56 13.93
CA LEU A 81 7.49 8.32 13.12
C LEU A 81 8.03 9.56 13.84
N SER A 82 7.27 10.12 14.78
CA SER A 82 7.71 11.26 15.62
C SER A 82 8.58 10.83 16.82
N GLY A 83 8.93 9.54 16.92
CA GLY A 83 9.78 9.01 17.98
C GLY A 83 9.11 8.89 19.35
N GLN A 84 7.79 8.99 19.42
CA GLN A 84 7.07 8.93 20.70
C GLN A 84 7.02 7.51 21.28
N GLN A 85 6.93 6.50 20.41
CA GLN A 85 6.89 5.09 20.82
C GLN A 85 7.31 4.20 19.64
N PRO A 86 8.17 3.19 19.86
CA PRO A 86 8.46 2.22 18.81
C PRO A 86 7.24 1.33 18.59
N MET A 87 6.83 1.18 17.33
CA MET A 87 5.64 0.41 16.96
C MET A 87 5.93 -0.50 15.77
N VAL A 88 5.23 -1.62 15.70
CA VAL A 88 5.21 -2.56 14.57
C VAL A 88 3.85 -2.49 13.90
N LYS A 89 3.84 -2.27 12.59
CA LYS A 89 2.62 -2.37 11.77
C LYS A 89 2.44 -3.81 11.30
N MET A 90 1.31 -4.41 11.65
CA MET A 90 0.91 -5.74 11.22
C MET A 90 -0.17 -5.63 10.15
N ILE A 91 0.03 -6.28 9.00
CA ILE A 91 -0.95 -6.32 7.91
C ILE A 91 -1.22 -7.77 7.55
N ARG A 92 -2.48 -8.18 7.67
CA ARG A 92 -2.98 -9.47 7.19
C ARG A 92 -3.87 -9.23 5.98
N PRO A 93 -3.63 -9.86 4.82
CA PRO A 93 -4.45 -9.67 3.63
C PRO A 93 -5.94 -9.86 3.93
N GLY A 94 -6.77 -8.94 3.47
CA GLY A 94 -8.21 -8.89 3.73
C GLY A 94 -8.61 -8.15 5.02
N GLU A 95 -7.68 -7.94 5.94
CA GLU A 95 -7.91 -7.25 7.21
C GLU A 95 -7.36 -5.82 7.18
N ARG A 96 -7.88 -4.97 8.08
CA ARG A 96 -7.25 -3.67 8.36
C ARG A 96 -5.96 -3.88 9.14
N ALA A 97 -4.97 -3.04 8.84
CA ALA A 97 -3.72 -3.05 9.57
C ALA A 97 -3.90 -2.72 11.06
N GLN A 98 -3.00 -3.25 11.87
CA GLN A 98 -2.95 -3.03 13.31
C GLN A 98 -1.56 -2.51 13.68
N TRP A 99 -1.48 -1.71 14.74
CA TRP A 99 -0.23 -1.27 15.33
C TRP A 99 -0.04 -1.91 16.69
N GLU A 100 1.14 -2.46 16.93
CA GLU A 100 1.54 -3.03 18.21
C GLU A 100 2.77 -2.28 18.72
N VAL A 101 2.90 -2.11 20.04
CA VAL A 101 4.11 -1.55 20.63
C VAL A 101 5.25 -2.55 20.43
N ALA A 102 6.37 -2.10 19.88
CA ALA A 102 7.53 -2.96 19.72
C ALA A 102 8.04 -3.39 21.11
N ARG A 103 8.23 -4.69 21.31
CA ARG A 103 8.86 -5.20 22.53
C ARG A 103 10.36 -4.85 22.52
N PRO A 104 10.94 -4.50 23.68
CA PRO A 104 12.38 -4.20 23.79
C PRO A 104 13.25 -5.42 23.47
#